data_AF-A0A382W3X2-F1
#
_entry.id   AF-A0A382W3X2-F1
#
_cell.length_a   1.000
_cell.length_b   1.000
_cell.length_c   1.000
_cell.angle_alpha   90.00
_cell.angle_beta   90.00
_cell.angle_gamma   90.00
#
_symmetry.space_group_name_H-M   'P 1'
#
loop_
_entity.id
_entity.type
_entity.pdbx_description
1 polymer ?
#
loop_
_entity_poly.entity_id
_entity_poly.type
_entity_poly.pdbx_seq_one_letter_code
_entity_poly.pdbx_strand_id
1 'polypeptide(L)' 'MLKISRESEVNLINILIDQDVISGKDLSSIKKLSIEGEKSQLEAVFELKLTDEDKILDLLVKDQSLEIIDL' A
#
# COMPACT_ATOMS: atom_id res chain seq x y z
N MET A 1 5.18 7.27 9.85
CA MET A 1 4.87 7.43 8.41
C MET A 1 6.03 6.87 7.61
N LEU A 2 5.85 5.67 7.06
CA LEU A 2 6.78 5.02 6.15
C LEU A 2 7.14 5.98 5.00
N LYS A 3 8.38 6.46 4.96
CA LYS A 3 8.89 7.25 3.82
C LYS A 3 9.27 6.29 2.70
N ILE A 4 8.28 5.84 1.94
CA ILE A 4 8.51 5.01 0.75
C ILE A 4 8.51 5.89 -0.51
N SER A 5 9.32 5.51 -1.49
CA SER A 5 9.35 6.21 -2.78
C SER A 5 8.05 5.95 -3.56
N ARG A 6 7.71 6.82 -4.51
CA ARG A 6 6.54 6.62 -5.39
C ARG A 6 6.58 5.27 -6.13
N GLU A 7 7.76 4.82 -6.52
CA GLU A 7 7.95 3.53 -7.19
C GLU A 7 7.67 2.35 -6.24
N SER A 8 8.20 2.43 -5.01
CA SER A 8 7.94 1.45 -3.96
C SER A 8 6.45 1.38 -3.60
N GLU A 9 5.75 2.52 -3.64
CA GLU A 9 4.30 2.60 -3.44
C GLU A 9 3.53 1.83 -4.50
N VAL A 10 3.82 2.06 -5.79
CA VAL A 10 3.17 1.34 -6.88
C VAL A 10 3.43 -0.16 -6.77
N ASN A 11 4.66 -0.55 -6.43
CA ASN A 11 4.99 -1.95 -6.21
C ASN A 11 4.18 -2.55 -5.06
N LEU A 12 4.01 -1.83 -3.96
CA LEU A 12 3.21 -2.28 -2.83
C LEU A 12 1.73 -2.47 -3.20
N ILE A 13 1.16 -1.56 -3.98
CA ILE A 13 -0.21 -1.69 -4.48
C ILE A 13 -0.35 -2.94 -5.36
N ASN A 14 0.63 -3.24 -6.20
CA ASN A 14 0.63 -4.47 -7.01
C ASN A 14 0.69 -5.72 -6.13
N ILE A 15 1.56 -5.75 -5.11
CA ILE A 15 1.63 -6.87 -4.14
C ILE A 15 0.28 -7.05 -3.45
N LEU A 16 -0.36 -5.96 -3.02
CA LEU A 16 -1.66 -6.01 -2.37
C LEU A 16 -2.76 -6.56 -3.30
N ILE A 17 -2.66 -6.34 -4.61
CA ILE A 17 -3.56 -6.96 -5.60
C ILE A 17 -3.24 -8.45 -5.77
N ASP A 18 -1.97 -8.80 -5.90
CA ASP A 18 -1.53 -10.19 -6.08
C ASP A 18 -1.86 -11.08 -4.88
N GLN A 19 -1.88 -10.49 -3.68
CA GLN A 19 -2.28 -11.15 -2.43
C GLN A 19 -3.80 -11.10 -2.17
N ASP A 20 -4.60 -10.65 -3.15
CA ASP A 20 -6.06 -10.54 -3.07
C ASP A 20 -6.56 -9.63 -1.92
N VAL A 21 -5.72 -8.72 -1.43
CA VAL A 21 -6.07 -7.75 -0.38
C VAL A 21 -6.89 -6.60 -0.98
N ILE A 22 -6.54 -6.18 -2.19
CA ILE A 22 -7.21 -5.10 -2.91
C ILE A 22 -7.66 -5.62 -4.28
N SER A 23 -8.88 -5.29 -4.70
CA SER A 23 -9.31 -5.61 -6.06
C SER A 23 -8.80 -4.58 -7.06
N GLY A 24 -8.52 -5.00 -8.30
CA GLY A 24 -8.22 -4.07 -9.39
C GLY A 24 -9.31 -3.01 -9.64
N LYS A 25 -10.54 -3.23 -9.16
CA LYS A 25 -11.62 -2.23 -9.16
C LYS A 25 -11.39 -1.12 -8.14
N ASP A 26 -10.86 -1.47 -6.97
CA ASP A 26 -10.56 -0.52 -5.90
C ASP A 26 -9.38 0.37 -6.28
N LEU A 27 -8.47 -0.12 -7.14
CA LEU A 27 -7.35 0.66 -7.68
C LEU A 27 -7.80 1.97 -8.33
N SER A 28 -8.93 1.97 -9.03
CA SER A 28 -9.50 3.18 -9.63
C SER A 28 -9.90 4.20 -8.56
N SER A 29 -10.53 3.74 -7.47
CA SER A 29 -10.91 4.58 -6.33
C SER A 29 -9.68 5.12 -5.60
N ILE A 30 -8.66 4.28 -5.38
CA ILE A 30 -7.39 4.65 -4.74
C ILE A 30 -6.68 5.74 -5.55
N LYS A 31 -6.52 5.53 -6.87
CA LYS A 31 -5.89 6.52 -7.75
C LYS A 31 -6.65 7.84 -7.74
N LYS A 32 -7.98 7.79 -7.79
CA LYS A 32 -8.81 8.98 -7.75
C LYS A 32 -8.62 9.74 -6.44
N LEU A 33 -8.70 9.06 -5.29
CA LEU A 33 -8.49 9.67 -3.97
C LEU A 33 -7.09 10.26 -3.80
N SER A 34 -6.07 9.55 -4.31
CA SER A 34 -4.67 9.99 -4.28
C SER A 34 -4.48 11.29 -5.09
N ILE A 35 -5.07 11.37 -6.28
CA ILE A 35 -5.01 12.57 -7.13
C ILE A 35 -5.81 13.72 -6.51
N GLU A 36 -7.04 13.47 -6.06
CA GLU A 36 -7.93 14.51 -5.51
C GLU A 36 -7.44 15.06 -4.17
N GLY A 37 -6.76 14.23 -3.37
CA GLY A 37 -6.24 14.61 -2.06
C GLY A 37 -4.75 15.00 -2.04
N GLU A 38 -4.08 15.02 -3.19
CA GLU A 38 -2.61 15.17 -3.31
C GLU A 38 -1.82 14.26 -2.34
N LYS A 39 -2.35 13.07 -2.09
CA LYS A 39 -1.83 12.11 -1.11
C LYS A 39 -1.32 10.86 -1.80
N SER A 40 -0.56 10.08 -1.06
CA SER A 40 -0.07 8.79 -1.54
C SER A 40 -1.24 7.84 -1.85
N GLN A 41 -1.06 6.96 -2.83
CA GLN A 41 -1.99 5.85 -3.06
C GLN A 41 -2.13 5.01 -1.80
N LEU A 42 -1.04 4.81 -1.05
CA LEU A 42 -1.04 4.07 0.21
C LEU A 42 -1.97 4.70 1.25
N GLU A 43 -1.89 6.02 1.44
CA GLU A 43 -2.82 6.75 2.31
C GLU A 43 -4.26 6.58 1.86
N ALA A 44 -4.51 6.62 0.54
CA ALA A 44 -5.84 6.35 0.01
C ALA A 44 -6.33 4.92 0.29
N VAL A 45 -5.45 3.90 0.29
CA VAL A 45 -5.82 2.52 0.69
C VAL A 45 -6.24 2.47 2.15
N PHE A 46 -5.47 3.11 3.05
CA PHE A 46 -5.77 3.16 4.48
C PHE A 46 -7.06 3.94 4.76
N GLU A 47 -7.29 5.06 4.08
CA GLU A 47 -8.53 5.82 4.21
C GLU A 47 -9.76 5.04 3.73
N LEU A 48 -9.61 4.27 2.65
CA LEU A 48 -10.65 3.37 2.16
C LEU A 48 -10.80 2.11 3.02
N LYS A 49 -9.97 1.94 4.06
CA LYS A 49 -9.96 0.78 4.98
C LYS A 49 -9.86 -0.56 4.25
N LEU A 50 -9.11 -0.59 3.15
CA LEU A 50 -8.90 -1.80 2.35
C LEU A 50 -7.81 -2.69 2.97
N THR A 51 -6.86 -2.08 3.67
CA THR A 51 -5.82 -2.78 4.44
C THR A 51 -5.38 -1.91 5.62
N ASP A 52 -4.53 -2.48 6.48
CA ASP A 52 -3.98 -1.85 7.68
C ASP A 52 -2.45 -1.90 7.66
N GLU A 53 -1.81 -1.02 8.46
CA GLU A 53 -0.35 -0.89 8.50
C GLU A 53 0.33 -2.22 8.85
N ASP A 54 -0.23 -2.97 9.79
CA ASP A 54 0.30 -4.28 10.21
C ASP A 54 0.32 -5.30 9.07
N LYS A 55 -0.74 -5.34 8.24
CA LYS A 55 -0.79 -6.25 7.07
C LYS A 55 0.23 -5.85 6.03
N ILE A 56 0.40 -4.55 5.79
CA ILE A 56 1.39 -4.06 4.85
C ILE A 56 2.80 -4.41 5.33
N LEU A 57 3.07 -4.23 6.62
CA LEU A 57 4.35 -4.58 7.22
C LEU A 57 4.61 -6.08 7.10
N ASP A 58 3.64 -6.92 7.45
CA ASP A 58 3.76 -8.38 7.33
C ASP A 58 4.01 -8.82 5.88
N LEU A 59 3.32 -8.20 4.90
CA LEU A 59 3.55 -8.47 3.49
C LEU A 59 4.94 -8.04 3.01
N LEU A 60 5.41 -6.87 3.42
CA LEU A 60 6.76 -6.38 3.07
C LEU A 60 7.84 -7.30 3.61
N VAL A 61 7.69 -7.77 4.85
CA VAL A 61 8.61 -8.71 5.50
C VAL A 61 8.61 -10.04 4.76
N LYS A 62 7.42 -10.52 4.38
CA LYS A 62 7.23 -11.82 3.73
C LYS A 62 7.67 -11.84 2.26
N ASP A 63 7.45 -10.75 1.52
CA ASP A 63 7.73 -10.68 0.08
C ASP A 63 9.18 -10.24 -0.21
N GLN A 64 9.75 -9.32 0.59
CA GLN A 64 11.10 -8.81 0.35
C GLN A 64 12.19 -9.43 1.22
N SER A 65 11.87 -10.36 2.13
CA SER A 65 12.82 -10.84 3.15
C SER A 65 13.51 -9.69 3.91
N LEU A 66 12.83 -8.53 4.00
CA LEU A 66 13.34 -7.36 4.68
C LEU A 66 13.17 -7.56 6.18
N GLU A 67 14.27 -7.45 6.93
CA GLU A 67 14.23 -7.45 8.38
C GLU A 67 13.44 -6.21 8.86
N ILE A 68 12.46 -6.43 9.74
CA ILE A 68 11.85 -5.34 10.51
C ILE A 68 12.95 -4.78 11.42
N ILE A 69 13.54 -3.64 11.05
CA ILE A 69 14.42 -2.91 11.95
C ILE A 69 13.50 -2.08 12.86
N ASP A 70 13.29 -2.58 14.07
CA ASP A 70 12.70 -1.79 15.15
C ASP A 70 13.76 -0.76 15.60
N LEU A 71 13.44 0.53 15.48
CA LEU A 71 14.38 1.65 15.67
C LEU A 71 14.41 2.14 17.13
#